data_AF-A8DWV7-F1
#
_entry.id   AF-A8DWV7-F1
#
_cell.length_a   1.000
_cell.length_b   1.000
_cell.length_c   1.000
_cell.angle_alpha   90.00
_cell.angle_beta   90.00
_cell.angle_gamma   90.00
#
_symmetry.space_group_name_H-M   'P 1'
#
loop_
_entity.id
_entity.type
_entity.pdbx_description
1 polymer ?
#
loop_
_entity_poly.entity_id
_entity_poly.type
_entity_poly.pdbx_seq_one_letter_code
_entity_poly.pdbx_strand_id
1 'polypeptide(L)'
;FVVENSPIWMDSSTSSQCRFLENTVGGPQKLAEITGSTAYERFTGNQIAKIYQTKRESYNECERISLVSSFLASLFIGDYAPIDYSDGSGMNLLNIVKKDW
;
A
#
# COMPACT_ATOMS: atom_id res chain seq x y z
N PHE A 1 -7.63 -14.97 -6.64
CA PHE A 1 -6.64 -13.90 -6.40
C PHE A 1 -5.79 -13.73 -7.64
N VAL A 2 -5.53 -12.50 -8.10
CA VAL A 2 -4.67 -12.24 -9.28
C VAL A 2 -3.18 -12.29 -8.95
N VAL A 3 -2.81 -12.15 -7.67
CA VAL A 3 -1.47 -12.39 -7.14
C VAL A 3 -1.53 -13.53 -6.14
N GLU A 4 -0.80 -14.61 -6.40
CA GLU A 4 -0.79 -15.81 -5.54
C GLU A 4 -0.02 -15.58 -4.24
N ASN A 5 1.20 -15.04 -4.34
CA ASN A 5 2.08 -14.76 -3.20
C ASN A 5 1.99 -13.28 -2.80
N SER A 6 1.28 -13.01 -1.71
CA SER A 6 1.14 -11.66 -1.17
C SER A 6 2.38 -11.23 -0.39
N PRO A 7 2.86 -9.98 -0.55
CA PRO A 7 3.91 -9.44 0.31
C PRO A 7 3.38 -9.28 1.74
N ILE A 8 4.27 -9.47 2.72
CA ILE A 8 3.94 -9.37 4.15
C ILE A 8 4.84 -8.33 4.81
N TRP A 9 4.56 -8.01 6.07
CA TRP A 9 5.25 -6.98 6.85
C TRP A 9 6.79 -7.17 6.96
N MET A 10 7.30 -8.38 6.71
CA MET A 10 8.74 -8.69 6.71
C MET A 10 9.43 -8.39 5.37
N ASP A 11 8.70 -8.04 4.32
CA ASP A 11 9.29 -7.77 3.00
C ASP A 11 10.09 -6.45 3.01
N SER A 12 11.36 -6.53 2.62
CA SER A 12 12.31 -5.42 2.53
C SER A 12 12.83 -5.18 1.12
N SER A 13 12.10 -5.62 0.09
CA SER A 13 12.60 -5.73 -1.28
C SER A 13 12.25 -4.56 -2.19
N THR A 14 11.71 -3.47 -1.63
CA THR A 14 11.13 -2.33 -2.38
C THR A 14 11.88 -1.01 -2.19
N SER A 15 13.16 -1.05 -1.82
CA SER A 15 13.94 0.17 -1.55
C SER A 15 14.02 1.12 -2.76
N SER A 16 13.94 0.61 -4.00
CA SER A 16 13.87 1.47 -5.19
C SER A 16 12.54 2.21 -5.31
N GLN A 17 11.41 1.56 -4.98
CA GLN A 17 10.10 2.19 -4.95
C GLN A 17 9.99 3.21 -3.81
N CYS A 18 10.57 2.92 -2.64
CA CYS A 18 10.63 3.88 -1.52
C CYS A 18 11.31 5.20 -1.94
N ARG A 19 12.52 5.09 -2.51
CA ARG A 19 13.27 6.27 -3.00
C ARG A 19 12.52 7.01 -4.10
N PHE A 20 11.88 6.28 -5.02
CA PHE A 20 11.09 6.88 -6.08
C PHE A 20 9.91 7.68 -5.52
N LEU A 21 9.17 7.11 -4.56
CA LEU A 21 8.03 7.75 -3.92
C LEU A 21 8.46 9.03 -3.20
N GLU A 22 9.48 8.95 -2.35
CA GLU A 22 10.02 10.12 -1.63
C GLU A 22 10.45 11.22 -2.59
N ASN A 23 11.22 10.90 -3.62
CA ASN A 23 11.65 11.88 -4.62
C ASN A 23 10.46 12.53 -5.36
N THR A 24 9.39 11.77 -5.60
CA THR A 24 8.21 12.26 -6.32
C THR A 24 7.38 13.25 -5.48
N VAL A 25 7.27 13.01 -4.17
CA VAL A 25 6.46 13.86 -3.28
C VAL A 25 7.23 15.05 -2.69
N GLY A 26 8.53 15.18 -2.96
CA GLY A 26 9.37 16.28 -2.45
C GLY A 26 10.21 15.92 -1.21
N GLY A 27 10.45 14.63 -0.97
CA GLY A 27 11.37 14.10 0.02
C GLY A 27 10.70 13.29 1.16
N PRO A 28 11.50 12.60 1.98
CA PRO A 28 11.02 11.77 3.09
C PRO A 28 10.17 12.56 4.10
N GLN A 29 10.59 13.77 4.45
CA GLN A 29 9.86 14.62 5.39
C GLN A 29 8.48 15.00 4.84
N LYS A 30 8.39 15.32 3.54
CA LYS A 30 7.11 15.68 2.93
C LYS A 30 6.14 14.50 2.90
N LEU A 31 6.67 13.30 2.62
CA LEU A 31 5.89 12.07 2.71
C LEU A 31 5.39 11.81 4.14
N ALA A 32 6.22 12.04 5.15
CA ALA A 32 5.86 11.87 6.55
C ALA A 32 4.81 12.88 7.02
N GLU A 33 4.87 14.14 6.55
CA GLU A 33 3.82 15.13 6.83
C GLU A 33 2.45 14.72 6.28
N ILE A 34 2.42 14.07 5.11
CA ILE A 34 1.18 13.63 4.46
C ILE A 34 0.66 12.34 5.10
N THR A 35 1.55 11.35 5.28
CA THR A 35 1.17 9.96 5.55
C THR A 35 1.49 9.47 6.96
N GLY A 36 2.18 10.29 7.76
CA GLY A 36 2.63 9.92 9.11
C GLY A 36 3.93 9.13 9.17
N SER A 37 4.54 8.80 8.03
CA SER A 37 5.84 8.08 7.98
C SER A 37 6.62 8.41 6.71
N THR A 38 7.95 8.30 6.76
CA THR A 38 8.78 8.24 5.55
C THR A 38 8.49 6.94 4.78
N ALA A 39 9.13 6.73 3.62
CA ALA A 39 8.90 5.49 2.89
C ALA A 39 9.58 4.32 3.60
N TYR A 40 8.85 3.23 3.79
CA TYR A 40 9.37 1.97 4.31
C TYR A 40 9.04 0.83 3.35
N GLU A 41 9.96 -0.11 3.19
CA GLU A 41 9.82 -1.16 2.17
C GLU A 41 8.55 -2.00 2.34
N ARG A 42 8.21 -2.32 3.58
CA ARG A 42 7.02 -3.11 3.90
C ARG A 42 5.69 -2.35 3.69
N PHE A 43 5.72 -1.03 3.51
CA PHE A 43 4.49 -0.24 3.40
C PHE A 43 3.83 -0.48 2.04
N THR A 44 2.50 -0.61 2.08
CA THR A 44 1.73 -1.20 0.98
C THR A 44 1.86 -0.46 -0.33
N GLY A 45 1.95 0.87 -0.34
CA GLY A 45 2.15 1.66 -1.56
C GLY A 45 3.41 1.26 -2.34
N ASN A 46 4.51 0.98 -1.63
CA ASN A 46 5.77 0.55 -2.23
C ASN A 46 5.67 -0.87 -2.81
N GLN A 47 4.95 -1.75 -2.11
CA GLN A 47 4.69 -3.12 -2.58
C GLN A 47 3.77 -3.15 -3.81
N ILE A 48 2.73 -2.30 -3.82
CA ILE A 48 1.85 -2.12 -4.99
C ILE A 48 2.66 -1.62 -6.18
N ALA A 49 3.51 -0.61 -5.99
CA ALA A 49 4.36 -0.08 -7.05
C ALA A 49 5.30 -1.16 -7.65
N LYS A 50 5.86 -2.04 -6.80
CA LYS A 50 6.66 -3.18 -7.27
C LYS A 50 5.84 -4.18 -8.07
N ILE A 51 4.64 -4.53 -7.63
CA ILE A 51 3.74 -5.43 -8.37
C ILE A 51 3.36 -4.81 -9.72
N TYR A 52 3.00 -3.53 -9.75
CA TYR A 52 2.73 -2.80 -11.00
C TYR A 52 3.92 -2.82 -11.98
N GLN A 53 5.15 -2.73 -11.48
CA GLN A 53 6.36 -2.73 -12.30
C GLN A 53 6.79 -4.12 -12.77
N THR A 54 6.58 -5.16 -11.95
CA THR A 54 7.13 -6.52 -12.20
C THR A 54 6.08 -7.54 -12.66
N LYS A 55 4.80 -7.31 -12.36
CA LYS A 55 3.66 -8.18 -12.67
C LYS A 55 2.50 -7.35 -13.22
N ARG A 56 2.77 -6.61 -14.30
CA ARG A 56 1.82 -5.63 -14.88
C ARG A 56 0.46 -6.23 -15.25
N GLU A 57 0.45 -7.40 -15.87
CA GLU A 57 -0.78 -8.08 -16.29
C GLU A 57 -1.68 -8.38 -15.07
N SER A 58 -1.13 -9.01 -14.03
CA SER A 58 -1.85 -9.26 -12.79
C SER A 58 -2.36 -7.99 -12.10
N TYR A 59 -1.60 -6.89 -12.16
CA TYR A 59 -2.07 -5.61 -11.64
C TYR A 59 -3.25 -5.07 -12.46
N ASN A 60 -3.19 -5.17 -13.78
CA ASN A 60 -4.26 -4.69 -14.66
C ASN A 60 -5.56 -5.50 -14.53
N GLU A 61 -5.46 -6.79 -14.19
CA GLU A 61 -6.62 -7.64 -13.87
C GLU A 61 -7.14 -7.46 -12.43
N CYS A 62 -6.42 -6.70 -11.60
CA CYS A 62 -6.77 -6.51 -10.19
C CYS A 62 -7.90 -5.48 -10.03
N GLU A 63 -9.11 -5.95 -9.71
CA GLU A 63 -10.24 -5.05 -9.43
C GLU A 63 -10.19 -4.40 -8.03
N ARG A 64 -9.55 -5.07 -7.06
CA ARG A 64 -9.51 -4.64 -5.65
C ARG A 64 -8.22 -5.07 -4.96
N ILE A 65 -7.58 -4.12 -4.29
CA ILE A 65 -6.45 -4.36 -3.37
C ILE A 65 -6.95 -4.15 -1.93
N SER A 66 -6.69 -5.12 -1.07
CA SER A 66 -7.06 -5.09 0.35
C SER A 66 -5.83 -5.28 1.23
N LEU A 67 -5.80 -4.61 2.39
CA LEU A 67 -4.91 -5.02 3.49
C LEU A 67 -5.42 -6.31 4.12
N VAL A 68 -4.56 -7.07 4.79
CA VAL A 68 -4.94 -8.35 5.43
C VAL A 68 -6.13 -8.19 6.37
N SER A 69 -6.20 -7.07 7.11
CA SER A 69 -7.32 -6.68 7.97
C SER A 69 -8.64 -6.58 7.19
N SER A 70 -8.71 -5.70 6.19
CA SER A 70 -9.88 -5.48 5.34
C SER A 70 -10.25 -6.72 4.50
N PHE A 71 -9.25 -7.52 4.08
CA PHE A 71 -9.48 -8.78 3.40
C PHE A 71 -10.21 -9.77 4.32
N LEU A 72 -9.72 -9.97 5.55
CA LEU A 72 -10.35 -10.87 6.51
C LEU A 72 -11.78 -10.39 6.85
N ALA A 73 -11.98 -9.08 7.03
CA ALA A 73 -13.31 -8.51 7.23
C ALA A 73 -14.25 -8.78 6.05
N SER A 74 -13.73 -8.72 4.82
CA SER A 74 -14.52 -9.01 3.60
C SER A 74 -15.03 -10.45 3.57
N LEU A 75 -14.26 -11.41 4.09
CA LEU A 75 -14.69 -12.81 4.17
C LEU A 75 -15.90 -12.99 5.09
N PHE A 76 -16.00 -12.21 6.18
CA PHE A 76 -17.15 -12.26 7.09
C PHE A 76 -18.38 -11.52 6.56
N ILE A 77 -18.17 -10.43 5.81
CA ILE A 77 -19.26 -9.62 5.24
C ILE A 77 -19.83 -10.29 3.98
N GLY A 78 -19.02 -11.04 3.23
CA GLY A 78 -19.40 -11.59 1.93
C GLY A 78 -19.32 -10.56 0.79
N ASP A 79 -18.68 -9.41 1.02
CA ASP A 79 -18.44 -8.31 0.08
C ASP A 79 -17.16 -7.55 0.49
N TYR A 80 -16.69 -6.60 -0.32
CA TYR A 80 -15.48 -5.82 -0.02
C TYR A 80 -15.66 -4.90 1.18
N ALA A 81 -14.97 -5.24 2.27
CA ALA A 81 -14.79 -4.32 3.37
C ALA A 81 -13.91 -3.12 2.96
N PRO A 82 -14.18 -1.93 3.52
CA PRO A 82 -13.26 -0.80 3.39
C PRO A 82 -11.97 -1.04 4.19
N ILE A 83 -10.93 -0.30 3.84
CA ILE A 83 -9.72 -0.16 4.66
C ILE A 83 -10.02 0.91 5.71
N ASP A 84 -9.75 0.63 6.98
CA ASP A 84 -9.93 1.61 8.06
C ASP A 84 -8.74 2.60 8.11
N TYR A 85 -8.93 3.73 8.77
CA TYR A 85 -7.91 4.77 8.82
C TYR A 85 -6.63 4.37 9.57
N SER A 86 -6.72 3.48 10.57
CA SER A 86 -5.56 3.08 11.35
C SER A 86 -4.63 2.22 10.49
N ASP A 87 -5.14 1.13 9.91
CA ASP A 87 -4.31 0.26 9.08
C ASP A 87 -3.95 0.90 7.73
N GLY A 88 -4.86 1.73 7.18
CA GLY A 88 -4.60 2.54 5.99
C GLY A 88 -3.45 3.54 6.12
N SER A 89 -3.14 3.98 7.36
CA SER A 89 -1.98 4.83 7.63
C SER A 89 -0.64 4.10 7.40
N GLY A 90 -0.61 2.77 7.46
CA GLY A 90 0.58 1.93 7.23
C GLY A 90 0.96 1.73 5.76
N MET A 91 0.46 2.57 4.85
CA MET A 91 0.55 2.32 3.41
C MET A 91 1.45 3.32 2.64
N ASN A 92 1.86 4.44 3.24
CA ASN A 92 2.41 5.61 2.53
C ASN A 92 1.47 6.15 1.42
N LEU A 93 0.15 5.99 1.60
CA LEU A 93 -0.87 6.45 0.65
C LEU A 93 -1.87 7.38 1.31
N LEU A 94 -2.40 7.03 2.49
CA LEU A 94 -3.43 7.81 3.17
C LEU A 94 -2.89 9.18 3.64
N ASN A 95 -3.56 10.27 3.28
CA ASN A 95 -3.39 11.54 3.95
C ASN A 95 -4.00 11.47 5.36
N ILE A 96 -3.16 11.37 6.39
CA ILE A 96 -3.61 11.12 7.76
C ILE A 96 -4.38 12.29 8.38
N VAL A 97 -4.29 13.50 7.81
CA VAL A 97 -5.04 14.68 8.27
C VAL A 97 -6.41 14.73 7.61
N LYS A 98 -6.45 14.57 6.28
CA LYS A 98 -7.70 14.64 5.50
C LYS A 98 -8.54 13.36 5.55
N LYS A 99 -7.93 12.24 5.98
CA LYS A 99 -8.56 10.91 6.02
C LYS A 99 -9.06 10.43 4.65
N ASP A 100 -8.28 10.75 3.61
CA ASP A 100 -8.48 10.35 2.22
C ASP A 100 -7.11 10.07 1.58
N TRP A 101 -7.10 9.40 0.43
CA TRP A 101 -5.89 9.09 -0.33
C TRP A 101 -5.23 10.34 -0.92
#